data_AF-A0A957NSM4-F1
#
_entry.id   AF-A0A957NSM4-F1
#
_cell.length_a   1.000
_cell.length_b   1.000
_cell.length_c   1.000
_cell.angle_alpha   90.00
_cell.angle_beta   90.00
_cell.angle_gamma   90.00
#
_symmetry.space_group_name_H-M   'P 1'
#
loop_
_entity.id
_entity.type
_entity.pdbx_description
1 polymer ?
#
loop_
_entity_poly.entity_id
_entity_poly.type
_entity_poly.pdbx_seq_one_letter_code
_entity_poly.pdbx_strand_id
1 'polypeptide(L)'
;MRTIRDFKLERYFGKYEFAVDWLLSPSDCESMTVPELLALADDEGQHLWHQLILAYTEAPGHPLLRAEIAKQYAQIRAEDLIVAAPEELILIAMQSLLAPNDHLIHIAPAYQSL
;
A
#
# COMPACT_ATOMS: atom_id res chain seq x y z
N MET A 1 -5.27 3.84 26.92
CA MET A 1 -4.65 3.57 25.60
C MET A 1 -3.17 3.34 25.81
N ARG A 2 -2.58 2.29 25.22
CA ARG A 2 -1.11 2.16 25.16
C ARG A 2 -0.59 3.32 24.31
N THR A 3 0.42 4.02 24.80
CA THR A 3 1.08 5.08 24.03
C THR A 3 1.92 4.44 22.94
N ILE A 4 1.62 4.74 21.67
CA ILE A 4 2.44 4.36 20.52
C ILE A 4 3.52 5.43 20.36
N ARG A 5 4.78 5.02 20.17
CA ARG A 5 5.89 5.94 19.95
C ARG A 5 5.75 6.61 18.58
N ASP A 6 6.23 7.84 18.46
CA ASP A 6 6.26 8.55 17.18
C ASP A 6 6.95 7.73 16.09
N PHE A 7 6.39 7.81 14.87
CA PHE A 7 7.04 7.29 13.67
C PHE A 7 8.14 8.25 13.25
N LYS A 8 9.40 7.85 13.49
CA LYS A 8 10.55 8.75 13.33
C LYS A 8 10.72 9.24 11.89
N LEU A 9 10.51 8.36 10.91
CA LEU A 9 10.58 8.71 9.49
C LEU A 9 9.52 9.77 9.13
N GLU A 10 8.28 9.58 9.59
CA GLU A 10 7.20 10.56 9.40
C GLU A 10 7.49 11.90 10.08
N ARG A 11 8.11 11.90 11.28
CA ARG A 11 8.54 13.16 11.94
C ARG A 11 9.68 13.85 11.18
N TYR A 12 10.54 13.08 10.53
CA TYR A 12 11.61 13.61 9.68
C TYR A 12 11.03 14.25 8.42
N PHE A 13 10.21 13.52 7.65
CA PHE A 13 9.59 14.06 6.43
C PHE A 13 8.65 15.24 6.73
N GLY A 14 7.83 15.16 7.79
CA GLY A 14 6.99 16.28 8.20
C GLY A 14 7.74 17.58 8.52
N LYS A 15 9.05 17.51 8.78
CA LYS A 15 9.91 18.69 8.95
C LYS A 15 10.54 19.17 7.64
N TYR A 16 10.94 18.26 6.75
CA TYR A 16 11.87 18.56 5.65
C TYR A 16 11.27 18.43 4.25
N GLU A 17 10.22 17.63 4.05
CA GLU A 17 9.70 17.23 2.73
C GLU A 17 9.41 18.42 1.80
N PHE A 18 8.90 19.52 2.37
CA PHE A 18 8.58 20.75 1.62
C PHE A 18 9.42 21.96 2.07
N ALA A 19 10.51 21.73 2.79
CA ALA A 19 11.35 22.78 3.38
C ALA A 19 12.79 22.78 2.85
N VAL A 20 13.09 21.94 1.85
CA VAL A 20 14.42 21.80 1.25
C VAL A 20 14.33 21.92 -0.27
N ASP A 21 15.41 22.40 -0.89
CA ASP A 21 15.46 22.54 -2.36
C ASP A 21 15.63 21.18 -3.07
N TRP A 22 16.26 20.21 -2.40
CA TRP A 22 16.58 18.89 -2.97
C TRP A 22 16.22 17.79 -1.98
N LEU A 23 15.24 16.97 -2.34
CA LEU A 23 14.77 15.87 -1.52
C LEU A 23 15.33 14.54 -2.07
N LEU A 24 16.46 14.08 -1.52
CA LEU A 24 17.18 12.87 -1.97
C LEU A 24 17.04 11.66 -1.03
N SER A 25 16.15 11.76 -0.05
CA SER A 25 15.85 10.72 0.94
C SER A 25 14.64 9.81 0.68
N PRO A 26 13.66 10.12 -0.20
CA PRO A 26 12.53 9.24 -0.45
C PRO A 26 12.97 7.89 -1.04
N SER A 27 12.18 6.85 -0.78
CA SER A 27 12.37 5.51 -1.31
C SER A 27 11.36 5.13 -2.39
N ASP A 28 10.45 6.04 -2.73
CA ASP A 28 9.47 5.88 -3.81
C ASP A 28 10.08 6.25 -5.17
N CYS A 29 9.35 5.90 -6.22
CA CYS A 29 9.70 6.28 -7.58
C CYS A 29 9.15 7.67 -7.92
N GLU A 30 9.69 8.28 -8.98
CA GLU A 30 9.14 9.52 -9.54
C GLU A 30 7.64 9.38 -9.81
N SER A 31 6.89 10.39 -9.41
CA SER A 31 5.44 10.42 -9.56
C SER A 31 5.04 10.69 -11.03
N MET A 32 3.87 10.21 -11.42
CA MET A 32 3.32 10.43 -12.76
C MET A 32 1.92 11.03 -12.68
N THR A 33 1.56 11.81 -13.69
CA THR A 33 0.20 12.33 -13.84
C THR A 33 -0.75 11.20 -14.26
N VAL A 34 -2.04 11.39 -13.96
CA VAL A 34 -3.07 10.42 -14.40
C VAL A 34 -3.08 10.21 -15.92
N PRO A 35 -3.00 11.26 -16.77
CA PRO A 35 -2.91 11.05 -18.22
C PRO A 35 -1.68 10.24 -18.67
N GLU A 36 -0.51 10.46 -18.06
CA GLU A 36 0.69 9.68 -18.36
C GLU A 36 0.51 8.19 -18.01
N LEU A 37 -0.12 7.90 -16.87
CA LEU A 37 -0.46 6.54 -16.47
C LEU A 37 -1.45 5.90 -17.47
N LEU A 38 -2.52 6.61 -17.84
CA LEU A 38 -3.56 6.08 -18.74
C LEU A 38 -3.05 5.89 -20.18
N ALA A 39 -2.05 6.66 -20.61
CA ALA A 39 -1.40 6.45 -21.89
C ALA A 39 -0.65 5.10 -21.99
N LEU A 40 -0.35 4.46 -20.85
CA LEU A 40 0.24 3.13 -20.78
C LEU A 40 -0.81 2.00 -20.71
N ALA A 41 -2.08 2.34 -20.48
CA ALA A 41 -3.15 1.37 -20.38
C ALA A 41 -3.59 0.87 -21.76
N ASP A 42 -3.97 -0.40 -21.82
CA ASP A 42 -4.65 -0.97 -22.99
C ASP A 42 -6.09 -0.44 -23.13
N ASP A 43 -6.76 -0.84 -24.21
CA ASP A 43 -8.12 -0.39 -24.52
C ASP A 43 -9.12 -0.76 -23.41
N GLU A 44 -8.93 -1.91 -22.75
CA GLU A 44 -9.76 -2.34 -21.63
C GLU A 44 -9.57 -1.43 -20.41
N GLY A 45 -8.32 -1.17 -20.00
CA GLY A 45 -7.99 -0.28 -18.89
C GLY A 45 -8.49 1.15 -19.10
N GLN A 46 -8.35 1.67 -20.32
CA GLN A 46 -8.89 2.99 -20.66
C GLN A 46 -10.43 3.02 -20.59
N HIS A 47 -11.10 1.99 -21.10
CA HIS A 47 -12.56 1.89 -21.03
C HIS A 47 -13.06 1.85 -19.58
N LEU A 48 -12.42 1.03 -18.72
CA LEU A 48 -12.75 0.94 -17.30
C LEU A 48 -12.58 2.29 -16.59
N TRP A 49 -11.51 3.03 -16.88
CA TRP A 49 -11.29 4.36 -16.30
C TRP A 49 -12.40 5.35 -16.69
N HIS A 50 -12.77 5.40 -17.98
CA HIS A 50 -13.80 6.32 -18.46
C HIS A 50 -15.22 5.98 -17.98
N GLN A 51 -15.46 4.73 -17.59
CA GLN A 51 -16.75 4.27 -17.04
C GLN A 51 -16.70 4.06 -15.53
N LEU A 52 -15.66 4.56 -14.84
CA LEU A 52 -15.48 4.36 -13.42
C LEU A 52 -16.68 4.87 -12.61
N ILE A 53 -17.25 3.99 -11.77
CA ILE A 53 -18.29 4.33 -10.81
C ILE A 53 -17.65 4.49 -9.43
N LEU A 54 -17.80 5.66 -8.82
CA LEU A 54 -17.29 5.95 -7.48
C LEU A 54 -18.23 5.39 -6.39
N ALA A 55 -18.26 4.06 -6.29
CA ALA A 55 -19.03 3.31 -5.30
C ALA A 55 -18.12 2.35 -4.51
N TYR A 56 -18.66 1.76 -3.44
CA TYR A 56 -17.97 0.70 -2.72
C TYR A 56 -17.72 -0.51 -3.61
N THR A 57 -16.53 -1.10 -3.47
CA THR A 57 -16.22 -2.43 -4.00
C THR A 57 -16.37 -3.49 -2.90
N GLU A 58 -15.95 -4.72 -3.17
CA GLU A 58 -15.97 -5.80 -2.18
C GLU A 58 -14.93 -5.57 -1.08
N ALA A 59 -15.19 -6.08 0.14
CA ALA A 59 -14.33 -5.86 1.30
C ALA A 59 -12.85 -6.30 1.08
N PRO A 60 -12.55 -7.42 0.41
CA PRO A 60 -11.17 -7.81 0.11
C PRO A 60 -10.53 -7.03 -1.06
N GLY A 61 -11.30 -6.21 -1.79
CA GLY A 61 -10.86 -5.50 -2.99
C GLY A 61 -11.58 -5.94 -4.26
N HIS A 62 -11.50 -5.11 -5.31
CA HIS A 62 -12.21 -5.32 -6.58
C HIS A 62 -11.80 -6.64 -7.25
N PRO A 63 -12.75 -7.51 -7.69
CA PRO A 63 -12.43 -8.82 -8.27
C PRO A 63 -11.44 -8.79 -9.44
N LEU A 64 -11.62 -7.86 -10.39
CA LEU A 64 -10.68 -7.69 -11.52
C LEU A 64 -9.27 -7.37 -11.04
N LEU A 65 -9.13 -6.47 -10.07
CA LEU A 65 -7.82 -6.08 -9.54
C LEU A 65 -7.14 -7.25 -8.81
N ARG A 66 -7.89 -8.01 -8.00
CA ARG A 66 -7.37 -9.21 -7.34
C ARG A 66 -6.91 -10.27 -8.35
N ALA A 67 -7.67 -10.45 -9.44
CA ALA A 67 -7.28 -11.37 -10.51
C ALA A 67 -5.99 -10.92 -11.22
N GLU A 68 -5.83 -9.64 -11.53
CA GLU A 68 -4.60 -9.12 -12.15
C GLU A 68 -3.39 -9.21 -11.23
N ILE A 69 -3.55 -8.92 -9.93
CA ILE A 69 -2.45 -9.06 -8.95
C ILE A 69 -2.03 -10.53 -8.83
N ALA A 70 -2.98 -11.48 -8.78
CA ALA A 70 -2.68 -12.90 -8.64
C ALA A 70 -1.77 -13.44 -9.76
N LYS A 71 -1.91 -12.94 -10.99
CA LYS A 71 -1.06 -13.32 -12.13
C LYS A 71 0.43 -13.01 -11.92
N GLN A 72 0.77 -12.10 -11.02
CA GLN A 72 2.16 -11.73 -10.71
C GLN A 72 2.84 -12.72 -9.75
N TYR A 73 2.09 -13.68 -9.21
CA TYR A 73 2.59 -14.66 -8.24
C TYR A 73 2.35 -16.09 -8.74
N ALA A 74 3.31 -16.98 -8.53
CA ALA A 74 3.23 -18.36 -9.02
C ALA A 74 2.18 -19.23 -8.28
N GLN A 75 1.88 -18.91 -7.02
CA GLN A 75 1.11 -19.78 -6.12
C GLN A 75 0.02 -19.05 -5.31
N ILE A 76 -0.26 -17.78 -5.61
CA ILE A 76 -1.29 -17.01 -4.91
C ILE A 76 -2.52 -16.90 -5.81
N ARG A 77 -3.68 -17.27 -5.29
CA ARG A 77 -4.94 -17.16 -6.02
C ARG A 77 -5.63 -15.84 -5.67
N ALA A 78 -6.53 -15.39 -6.54
CA ALA A 78 -7.24 -14.13 -6.34
C ALA A 78 -8.01 -14.10 -5.01
N GLU A 79 -8.60 -15.24 -4.61
CA GLU A 79 -9.32 -15.41 -3.35
C GLU A 79 -8.45 -15.28 -2.09
N ASP A 80 -7.14 -15.44 -2.22
CA ASP A 80 -6.18 -15.36 -1.11
C ASP A 80 -5.65 -13.92 -0.91
N LEU A 81 -6.03 -12.96 -1.78
CA LEU A 81 -5.55 -11.57 -1.76
C LEU A 81 -6.48 -10.62 -1.00
N ILE A 82 -5.92 -9.66 -0.26
CA ILE A 82 -6.64 -8.47 0.23
C ILE A 82 -5.93 -7.24 -0.34
N VAL A 83 -6.68 -6.30 -0.91
CA VAL A 83 -6.14 -5.07 -1.50
C VAL A 83 -6.45 -3.89 -0.59
N ALA A 84 -5.39 -3.22 -0.11
CA ALA A 84 -5.47 -1.97 0.62
C ALA A 84 -4.11 -1.23 0.52
N ALA A 85 -3.99 -0.08 1.17
CA ALA A 85 -2.68 0.57 1.30
C ALA A 85 -1.71 -0.33 2.11
N PRO A 86 -0.40 -0.37 1.79
CA PRO A 86 0.55 -1.25 2.49
C PRO A 86 0.54 -1.08 4.02
N GLU A 87 0.50 0.16 4.51
CA GLU A 87 0.48 0.45 5.96
C GLU A 87 -0.81 -0.04 6.63
N GLU A 88 -1.95 0.04 5.93
CA GLU A 88 -3.23 -0.49 6.40
C GLU A 88 -3.17 -2.02 6.51
N LEU A 89 -2.59 -2.70 5.51
CA LEU A 89 -2.43 -4.16 5.54
C LEU A 89 -1.50 -4.61 6.67
N ILE A 90 -0.42 -3.88 6.95
CA ILE A 90 0.45 -4.16 8.10
C ILE A 90 -0.35 -4.05 9.40
N LEU A 91 -1.11 -2.97 9.58
CA LEU A 91 -1.94 -2.78 10.77
C LEU A 91 -2.98 -3.89 10.94
N ILE A 92 -3.72 -4.22 9.87
CA ILE A 92 -4.72 -5.30 9.87
C ILE A 92 -4.07 -6.63 10.23
N ALA A 93 -2.92 -6.96 9.63
CA ALA A 93 -2.19 -8.18 9.91
C ALA A 93 -1.75 -8.26 11.38
N MET A 94 -1.12 -7.20 11.91
CA MET A 94 -0.65 -7.17 13.30
C MET A 94 -1.80 -7.24 14.31
N GLN A 95 -2.94 -6.59 14.02
CA GLN A 95 -4.12 -6.64 14.89
C GLN A 95 -4.87 -7.97 14.82
N SER A 96 -4.77 -8.69 13.70
CA SER A 96 -5.54 -9.92 13.47
C SER A 96 -4.76 -11.19 13.82
N LEU A 97 -3.43 -11.17 13.66
CA LEU A 97 -2.57 -12.34 13.84
C LEU A 97 -1.93 -12.44 15.22
N LEU A 98 -1.79 -11.32 15.94
CA LEU A 98 -1.09 -11.28 17.23
C LEU A 98 -2.06 -11.19 18.41
N ALA A 99 -1.75 -11.96 19.45
CA ALA A 99 -2.40 -11.90 20.76
C ALA A 99 -1.41 -11.44 21.84
N PRO A 100 -1.91 -10.97 23.01
CA PRO A 100 -1.05 -10.69 24.14
C PRO A 100 -0.22 -11.92 24.54
N ASN A 101 1.09 -11.72 24.72
CA ASN A 101 2.11 -12.73 25.07
C ASN A 101 2.61 -13.60 23.91
N ASP A 102 2.24 -13.31 22.66
CA ASP A 102 2.90 -13.93 21.52
C ASP A 102 4.38 -13.52 21.43
N HIS A 103 5.22 -14.46 20.97
CA HIS A 103 6.63 -14.22 20.70
C HIS A 103 6.83 -13.90 19.21
N LEU A 104 7.11 -12.63 18.91
CA LEU A 104 7.38 -12.14 17.57
C LEU A 104 8.90 -12.10 17.31
N ILE A 105 9.32 -12.57 16.14
CA ILE A 105 10.66 -12.36 15.60
C ILE A 105 10.51 -11.40 14.42
N HIS A 106 11.25 -10.28 14.45
CA HIS A 106 11.26 -9.31 13.35
C HIS A 106 12.70 -9.00 12.92
N ILE A 107 12.85 -8.45 11.72
CA ILE A 107 14.14 -8.00 11.18
C ILE A 107 14.43 -6.59 11.69
N ALA A 108 15.69 -6.27 11.98
CA ALA A 108 16.10 -4.92 12.35
C ALA A 108 17.45 -4.54 11.70
N PRO A 109 17.58 -3.33 11.10
CA PRO A 109 16.53 -2.33 10.94
C PRO A 109 15.48 -2.74 9.90
N ALA A 110 14.23 -2.30 10.10
CA ALA A 110 13.11 -2.48 9.18
C ALA A 110 12.21 -1.23 9.20
N TYR A 111 11.19 -1.21 8.35
CA TYR A 111 10.16 -0.18 8.40
C TYR A 111 9.47 -0.20 9.78
N GLN A 112 9.23 0.96 10.40
CA GLN A 112 8.90 1.01 11.84
C GLN A 112 7.60 0.26 12.22
N SER A 113 6.68 0.09 11.27
CA SER A 113 5.42 -0.63 11.48
C SER A 113 5.55 -2.15 11.38
N LEU A 114 6.68 -2.68 10.91
CA LEU A 114 6.99 -4.12 10.81
C LEU A 114 7.73 -4.66 12.03
#